data_AF-A0A2E8FGY1-F1
#
_entry.id   AF-A0A2E8FGY1-F1
#
_cell.length_a   1.000
_cell.length_b   1.000
_cell.length_c   1.000
_cell.angle_alpha   90.00
_cell.angle_beta   90.00
_cell.angle_gamma   90.00
#
_symmetry.space_group_name_H-M   'P 1'
#
loop_
_entity.id
_entity.type
_entity.pdbx_description
1 polymer ?
#
loop_
_entity_poly.entity_id
_entity_poly.type
_entity_poly.pdbx_seq_one_letter_code
_entity_poly.pdbx_strand_id
1 'polypeptide(L)'
;MVESTPDARWWATPRRLIRRLLSLDDTPHAIALGTAIGMFIGLTPTVGIQMIIVLLFAVATRRLFHFNRAAGLITVYVSNPITMLPMYAGFYITGRLFVAAPLTSIDFQQRFEATLEGDWTEPLRFLFTEVGWPMLLGSLLIASVGSAITYPVVRYLLKRRPSPHLTSGTTPPPVA
;
A
#
# COMPACT_ATOMS: atom_id res chain seq x y z
N MET A 1 -18.32 13.66 -28.85
CA MET A 1 -17.02 13.52 -28.16
C MET A 1 -17.32 13.07 -26.75
N VAL A 2 -16.99 11.83 -26.39
CA VAL A 2 -17.14 11.33 -25.01
C VAL A 2 -15.97 11.90 -24.24
N GLU A 3 -16.25 12.92 -23.44
CA GLU A 3 -15.29 13.52 -22.52
C GLU A 3 -14.96 12.46 -21.46
N SER A 4 -13.82 11.80 -21.64
CA SER A 4 -13.25 10.93 -20.63
C SER A 4 -12.77 11.83 -19.51
N THR A 5 -13.67 12.16 -18.59
CA THR A 5 -13.30 12.78 -17.32
C THR A 5 -12.16 11.93 -16.76
N PRO A 6 -10.95 12.49 -16.54
CA PRO A 6 -9.90 11.76 -15.87
C PRO A 6 -10.48 11.42 -14.49
N ASP A 7 -10.81 10.14 -14.28
CA ASP A 7 -11.45 9.68 -13.04
C ASP A 7 -10.61 10.16 -11.84
N ALA A 8 -11.03 11.25 -11.20
CA ALA A 8 -10.29 11.95 -10.15
C ALA A 8 -10.05 11.07 -8.90
N ARG A 9 -10.66 9.88 -8.87
CA ARG A 9 -10.65 8.91 -7.76
C ARG A 9 -10.01 7.58 -8.15
N TRP A 10 -9.01 7.57 -9.02
CA TRP A 10 -8.26 6.36 -9.42
C TRP A 10 -7.71 5.54 -8.23
N TRP A 11 -7.50 6.19 -7.08
CA TRP A 11 -7.06 5.64 -5.81
C TRP A 11 -8.17 4.96 -4.99
N ALA A 12 -9.45 5.07 -5.37
CA ALA A 12 -10.58 4.64 -4.53
C ALA A 12 -11.03 3.17 -4.71
N THR A 13 -10.50 2.42 -5.69
CA THR A 13 -10.99 1.05 -5.96
C THR A 13 -9.86 0.02 -5.98
N PRO A 14 -9.89 -1.02 -5.11
CA PRO A 14 -8.85 -2.05 -5.08
C PRO A 14 -8.73 -2.80 -6.41
N ARG A 15 -9.84 -2.99 -7.14
CA ARG A 15 -9.85 -3.57 -8.50
C ARG A 15 -9.01 -2.77 -9.50
N ARG A 16 -8.97 -1.43 -9.38
CA ARG A 16 -8.20 -0.56 -10.28
C ARG A 16 -6.71 -0.57 -9.92
N LEU A 17 -6.37 -0.60 -8.62
CA LEU A 17 -5.00 -0.79 -8.16
C LEU A 17 -4.42 -2.09 -8.70
N ILE A 18 -5.17 -3.20 -8.58
CA ILE A 18 -4.77 -4.50 -9.14
C ILE A 18 -4.56 -4.41 -10.66
N ARG A 19 -5.47 -3.78 -11.41
CA ARG A 19 -5.29 -3.59 -12.87
C ARG A 19 -4.02 -2.81 -13.21
N ARG A 20 -3.66 -1.77 -12.44
CA ARG A 20 -2.43 -1.01 -12.66
C ARG A 20 -1.18 -1.80 -12.28
N LEU A 21 -1.20 -2.52 -11.16
CA LEU A 21 -0.11 -3.43 -10.77
C LEU A 21 0.14 -4.48 -11.84
N LEU A 22 -0.94 -5.02 -12.40
CA LEU A 22 -0.88 -5.90 -13.54
C LEU A 22 -0.27 -5.13 -14.74
N SER A 23 -0.73 -3.94 -15.12
CA SER A 23 -0.19 -3.24 -16.31
C SER A 23 1.28 -2.76 -16.21
N LEU A 24 2.02 -3.08 -15.15
CA LEU A 24 3.44 -2.72 -15.04
C LEU A 24 4.32 -3.66 -15.87
N ASP A 25 5.28 -3.07 -16.59
CA ASP A 25 6.28 -3.78 -17.38
C ASP A 25 7.50 -4.13 -16.53
N ASP A 26 7.42 -5.25 -15.81
CA ASP A 26 8.53 -5.79 -15.01
C ASP A 26 8.28 -7.27 -14.70
N THR A 27 9.28 -7.94 -14.13
CA THR A 27 9.15 -9.35 -13.73
C THR A 27 8.06 -9.53 -12.68
N PRO A 28 7.30 -10.65 -12.71
CA PRO A 28 6.28 -10.94 -11.68
C PRO A 28 6.82 -10.90 -10.25
N HIS A 29 8.10 -11.23 -10.07
CA HIS A 29 8.79 -11.17 -8.79
C HIS A 29 9.01 -9.72 -8.33
N ALA A 30 9.55 -8.85 -9.18
CA ALA A 30 9.83 -7.46 -8.83
C ALA A 30 8.56 -6.65 -8.54
N ILE A 31 7.48 -6.89 -9.29
CA ILE A 31 6.17 -6.26 -9.02
C ILE A 31 5.61 -6.76 -7.69
N ALA A 32 5.56 -8.08 -7.46
CA ALA A 32 5.04 -8.64 -6.21
C ALA A 32 5.83 -8.18 -4.99
N LEU A 33 7.16 -8.10 -5.11
CA LEU A 33 8.04 -7.60 -4.05
C LEU A 33 7.79 -6.11 -3.78
N GLY A 34 7.68 -5.30 -4.85
CA GLY A 34 7.34 -3.89 -4.73
C GLY A 34 5.98 -3.66 -4.06
N THR A 35 4.96 -4.42 -4.47
CA THR A 35 3.63 -4.37 -3.84
C THR A 35 3.68 -4.79 -2.37
N ALA A 36 4.42 -5.83 -2.01
CA ALA A 36 4.55 -6.27 -0.62
C ALA A 36 5.22 -5.21 0.27
N ILE A 37 6.27 -4.55 -0.22
CA ILE A 37 6.94 -3.45 0.47
C ILE A 37 6.00 -2.24 0.61
N GLY A 38 5.31 -1.87 -0.47
CA GLY A 38 4.33 -0.78 -0.46
C GLY A 38 3.17 -1.05 0.51
N MET A 39 2.71 -2.30 0.60
CA MET A 39 1.68 -2.71 1.56
C MET A 39 2.17 -2.62 2.99
N PHE A 40 3.41 -3.07 3.24
CA PHE A 40 4.03 -2.96 4.56
C PHE A 40 4.09 -1.49 5.01
N ILE A 41 4.60 -0.60 4.15
CA ILE A 41 4.71 0.83 4.45
C ILE A 41 3.32 1.48 4.56
N GLY A 42 2.39 1.14 3.67
CA GLY A 42 1.01 1.64 3.69
C GLY A 42 0.26 1.29 4.97
N LEU A 43 0.53 0.11 5.53
CA LEU A 43 -0.03 -0.37 6.80
C LEU A 43 0.73 0.12 8.05
N THR A 44 1.58 1.14 7.93
CA THR A 44 2.15 1.85 9.08
C THR A 44 1.47 3.21 9.28
N PRO A 45 1.44 3.76 10.51
CA PRO A 45 0.84 5.06 10.81
C PRO A 45 1.73 6.23 10.32
N THR A 46 2.18 6.16 9.06
CA THR A 46 3.08 7.12 8.41
C THR A 46 2.38 7.89 7.28
N VAL A 47 1.04 7.90 7.27
CA VAL A 47 0.21 8.60 6.28
C VAL A 47 0.71 10.05 6.12
N GLY A 48 0.98 10.44 4.87
CA GLY A 48 1.58 11.72 4.52
C GLY A 48 3.04 11.63 4.05
N ILE A 49 3.86 10.76 4.66
CA ILE A 49 5.28 10.58 4.29
C ILE A 49 5.58 9.22 3.64
N GLN A 50 4.58 8.34 3.55
CA GLN A 50 4.71 6.97 3.03
C GLN A 50 5.40 6.88 1.66
N MET A 51 5.09 7.80 0.75
CA MET A 51 5.68 7.84 -0.60
C MET A 51 7.19 8.09 -0.55
N ILE A 52 7.62 8.99 0.34
CA ILE A 52 9.03 9.28 0.58
C ILE A 52 9.71 8.05 1.18
N ILE A 53 9.07 7.37 2.14
CA ILE A 53 9.60 6.14 2.73
C ILE A 53 9.81 5.05 1.67
N VAL A 54 8.84 4.84 0.76
CA VAL A 54 9.01 3.88 -0.35
C VAL A 54 10.21 4.23 -1.22
N LEU A 55 10.37 5.51 -1.58
CA LEU A 55 11.48 5.96 -2.42
C LEU A 55 12.83 5.82 -1.71
N LEU A 56 12.90 6.19 -0.43
CA LEU A 56 14.10 6.03 0.38
C LEU A 56 14.46 4.55 0.52
N PHE A 57 13.48 3.69 0.78
CA PHE A 57 13.68 2.25 0.83
C PHE A 57 14.18 1.73 -0.52
N ALA A 58 13.62 2.21 -1.64
CA ALA A 58 14.06 1.86 -2.99
C ALA A 58 15.49 2.28 -3.30
N VAL A 59 15.94 3.42 -2.76
CA VAL A 59 17.33 3.87 -2.90
C VAL A 59 18.24 3.04 -2.02
N ALA A 60 17.86 2.79 -0.76
CA ALA A 60 18.65 2.03 0.21
C ALA A 60 18.86 0.58 -0.21
N THR A 61 17.81 -0.11 -0.68
CA THR A 61 17.90 -1.53 -1.06
C THR A 61 18.31 -1.76 -2.50
N ARG A 62 18.57 -0.70 -3.27
CA ARG A 62 18.97 -0.77 -4.68
C ARG A 62 20.17 -1.70 -4.93
N ARG A 63 21.10 -1.78 -3.96
CA ARG A 63 22.28 -2.65 -4.05
C ARG A 63 22.03 -4.10 -3.61
N LEU A 64 20.96 -4.36 -2.87
CA LEU A 64 20.65 -5.71 -2.35
C LEU A 64 19.71 -6.47 -3.28
N PHE A 65 18.61 -5.83 -3.69
CA PHE A 65 17.59 -6.48 -4.53
C PHE A 65 16.82 -5.48 -5.38
N HIS A 66 16.33 -5.94 -6.53
CA HIS A 66 15.49 -5.15 -7.42
C HIS A 66 14.00 -5.36 -7.09
N PHE A 67 13.27 -4.27 -6.90
CA PHE A 67 11.81 -4.28 -6.80
C PHE A 67 11.20 -3.13 -7.59
N ASN A 68 9.96 -3.31 -8.04
CA ASN A 68 9.27 -2.30 -8.83
C ASN A 68 8.78 -1.16 -7.95
N ARG A 69 9.39 0.02 -8.08
CA ARG A 69 9.05 1.21 -7.28
C ARG A 69 7.63 1.69 -7.54
N ALA A 70 7.18 1.65 -8.79
CA ALA A 70 5.82 2.04 -9.15
C ALA A 70 4.79 1.11 -8.49
N ALA A 71 5.06 -0.20 -8.42
CA ALA A 71 4.22 -1.14 -7.69
C ALA A 71 4.12 -0.78 -6.20
N GLY A 72 5.24 -0.45 -5.56
CA GLY A 72 5.25 0.02 -4.17
C GLY A 72 4.44 1.29 -3.96
N LEU A 73 4.67 2.30 -4.79
CA LEU A 73 3.95 3.59 -4.72
C LEU A 73 2.44 3.42 -4.94
N ILE A 74 2.02 2.61 -5.91
CA ILE A 74 0.60 2.31 -6.16
C ILE A 74 -0.04 1.66 -4.93
N THR A 75 0.70 0.78 -4.24
CA THR A 75 0.15 0.02 -3.12
C THR A 75 0.00 0.86 -1.86
N VAL A 76 0.84 1.86 -1.66
CA VAL A 76 0.69 2.81 -0.54
C VAL A 76 -0.63 3.59 -0.63
N TYR A 77 -1.22 3.77 -1.82
CA TYR A 77 -2.53 4.42 -1.95
C TYR A 77 -3.70 3.60 -1.36
N VAL A 78 -3.46 2.37 -0.89
CA VAL A 78 -4.46 1.60 -0.12
C VAL A 78 -4.81 2.35 1.18
N SER A 79 -3.83 2.97 1.84
CA SER A 79 -4.03 3.80 3.02
C SER A 79 -4.42 5.22 2.61
N ASN A 80 -5.72 5.44 2.42
CA ASN A 80 -6.30 6.75 2.15
C ASN A 80 -6.89 7.39 3.43
N PRO A 81 -7.10 8.73 3.48
CA PRO A 81 -7.65 9.42 4.66
C PRO A 81 -9.00 8.85 5.13
N ILE A 82 -9.82 8.33 4.21
CA ILE A 82 -11.11 7.71 4.54
C ILE A 82 -10.91 6.37 5.27
N THR A 83 -9.90 5.60 4.87
CA THR A 83 -9.55 4.30 5.46
C THR A 83 -8.64 4.41 6.67
N MET A 84 -8.05 5.58 6.95
CA MET A 84 -7.08 5.72 8.04
C MET A 84 -7.73 5.51 9.40
N LEU A 85 -8.96 6.00 9.61
CA LEU A 85 -9.71 5.86 10.86
C LEU A 85 -9.87 4.38 11.28
N PRO A 86 -10.53 3.52 10.48
CA PRO A 86 -10.69 2.12 10.85
C PRO A 86 -9.37 1.36 10.89
N MET A 87 -8.39 1.75 10.05
CA MET A 87 -7.08 1.12 10.03
C MET A 87 -6.29 1.41 11.31
N TYR A 88 -6.27 2.67 11.76
CA TYR A 88 -5.57 3.09 12.98
C TYR A 88 -6.24 2.54 14.23
N ALA A 89 -7.57 2.45 14.25
CA ALA A 89 -8.30 1.73 15.29
C ALA A 89 -7.87 0.26 15.34
N GLY A 90 -7.77 -0.40 14.17
CA GLY A 90 -7.25 -1.77 14.06
C GLY A 90 -5.83 -1.93 14.59
N PHE A 91 -4.93 -0.99 14.28
CA PHE A 91 -3.56 -0.99 14.81
C PHE A 91 -3.57 -0.84 16.33
N TYR A 92 -4.34 0.11 16.87
CA TYR A 92 -4.41 0.34 18.30
C TYR A 92 -4.98 -0.86 19.06
N ILE A 93 -6.08 -1.44 18.56
CA ILE A 93 -6.72 -2.65 19.12
C ILE A 93 -5.77 -3.85 19.10
N THR A 94 -4.99 -4.00 18.03
CA THR A 94 -4.02 -5.09 17.94
C THR A 94 -2.86 -4.85 18.89
N GLY A 95 -2.35 -3.63 18.96
CA GLY A 95 -1.22 -3.25 19.82
C GLY A 95 -1.49 -3.38 21.31
N ARG A 96 -2.70 -3.01 21.75
CA ARG A 96 -3.12 -3.11 23.16
C ARG A 96 -3.19 -4.55 23.69
N LEU A 97 -3.18 -5.55 22.81
CA LEU A 97 -3.06 -6.97 23.21
C LEU A 97 -1.65 -7.31 23.68
N PHE A 98 -0.64 -6.56 23.25
CA PHE A 98 0.77 -6.82 23.53
C PHE A 98 1.38 -5.83 24.52
N VAL A 99 0.87 -4.59 24.59
CA VAL A 99 1.39 -3.53 25.46
C VAL A 99 0.26 -2.83 26.20
N ALA A 100 0.55 -2.40 27.42
CA ALA A 100 -0.35 -1.56 28.20
C ALA A 100 -0.74 -0.31 27.41
N ALA A 101 -2.03 -0.20 27.10
CA ALA A 101 -2.57 0.88 26.31
C ALA A 101 -3.21 1.93 27.23
N PRO A 102 -2.91 3.22 27.05
CA PRO A 102 -3.39 4.27 27.96
C PRO A 102 -4.87 4.64 27.77
N LEU A 103 -5.49 4.22 26.66
CA LEU A 103 -6.87 4.56 26.30
C LEU A 103 -7.67 3.29 25.98
N THR A 104 -8.98 3.36 26.16
CA THR A 104 -9.87 2.36 25.58
C THR A 104 -9.97 2.57 24.06
N SER A 105 -10.44 1.55 23.33
CA SER A 105 -10.60 1.66 21.87
C SER A 105 -11.60 2.74 21.47
N ILE A 106 -12.62 2.98 22.30
CA ILE A 106 -13.63 4.02 22.07
C ILE A 106 -13.02 5.40 22.31
N ASP A 107 -12.31 5.58 23.44
CA ASP A 107 -11.66 6.86 23.77
C ASP A 107 -10.59 7.23 22.74
N PHE A 108 -9.81 6.24 22.27
CA PHE A 108 -8.85 6.43 21.19
C PHE A 108 -9.53 6.98 19.94
N GLN A 109 -10.63 6.37 19.51
CA GLN A 109 -11.31 6.78 18.29
C GLN A 109 -11.88 8.19 18.41
N GLN A 110 -12.54 8.51 19.52
CA GLN A 110 -13.09 9.86 19.77
C GLN A 110 -12.00 10.93 19.82
N ARG A 111 -10.88 10.66 20.53
CA ARG A 111 -9.76 11.60 20.60
C ARG A 111 -9.07 11.76 19.26
N PHE A 112 -8.88 10.67 18.53
CA PHE A 112 -8.26 10.73 17.21
C PHE A 112 -9.13 11.52 16.24
N GLU A 113 -10.44 11.29 16.21
CA GLU A 113 -11.39 12.09 15.41
C GLU A 113 -11.32 13.58 15.78
N ALA A 114 -11.29 13.92 17.08
CA ALA A 114 -11.13 15.30 17.53
C ALA A 114 -9.81 15.94 17.06
N THR A 115 -8.71 15.18 16.98
CA THR A 115 -7.44 15.71 16.44
C THR A 115 -7.52 16.03 14.94
N LEU A 116 -8.39 15.36 14.18
CA LEU A 116 -8.57 15.62 12.74
C LEU A 116 -9.31 16.94 12.47
N GLU A 117 -10.10 17.43 13.43
CA GLU A 117 -10.76 18.73 13.36
C GLU A 117 -9.82 19.90 13.71
N GLY A 118 -8.68 19.60 14.35
CA GLY A 118 -7.67 20.57 14.76
C GLY A 118 -6.62 20.86 13.68
N ASP A 119 -5.47 21.38 14.11
CA ASP A 119 -4.34 21.62 13.23
C ASP A 119 -3.78 20.31 12.66
N TRP A 120 -3.24 20.38 11.45
CA TRP A 120 -2.59 19.25 10.76
C TRP A 120 -1.48 18.54 11.54
N THR A 121 -0.94 19.15 12.60
CA THR A 121 0.08 18.58 13.49
C THR A 121 -0.49 17.81 14.67
N GLU A 122 -1.74 18.06 15.08
CA GLU A 122 -2.35 17.44 16.27
C GLU A 122 -2.50 15.91 16.13
N PRO A 123 -2.96 15.37 14.99
CA PRO A 123 -3.02 13.92 14.80
C PRO A 123 -1.63 13.27 14.91
N LEU A 124 -0.61 13.92 14.32
CA LEU A 124 0.77 13.45 14.40
C LEU A 124 1.24 13.46 15.86
N ARG A 125 1.02 14.56 16.59
CA ARG A 125 1.43 14.66 17.99
C ARG A 125 0.79 13.57 18.83
N PHE A 126 -0.54 13.43 18.75
CA PHE A 126 -1.29 12.41 19.47
C PHE A 126 -0.76 10.99 19.18
N LEU A 127 -0.57 10.66 17.89
CA LEU A 127 -0.04 9.37 17.47
C LEU A 127 1.36 9.09 18.02
N PHE A 128 2.25 10.07 18.06
CA PHE A 128 3.63 9.86 18.52
C PHE A 128 3.80 9.95 20.04
N THR A 129 3.00 10.76 20.74
CA THR A 129 3.19 11.01 22.18
C THR A 129 2.29 10.17 23.08
N GLU A 130 1.03 9.95 22.69
CA GLU A 130 0.04 9.30 23.56
C GLU A 130 -0.14 7.82 23.24
N VAL A 131 -0.09 7.45 21.96
CA VAL A 131 -0.46 6.10 21.50
C VAL A 131 0.56 5.45 20.59
N GLY A 132 1.77 6.02 20.54
CA GLY A 132 2.82 5.59 19.62
C GLY A 132 3.21 4.13 19.79
N TRP A 133 3.42 3.67 21.02
CA TRP A 133 3.83 2.28 21.25
C TRP A 133 2.83 1.21 20.85
N PRO A 134 1.57 1.23 21.35
CA PRO A 134 0.58 0.26 20.92
C PRO A 134 0.35 0.35 19.40
N MET A 135 0.32 1.54 18.81
CA MET A 135 0.11 1.67 17.37
C MET A 135 1.27 1.14 16.53
N LEU A 136 2.52 1.41 16.92
CA LEU A 136 3.69 0.90 16.20
C LEU A 136 3.72 -0.63 16.25
N LEU A 137 3.45 -1.25 17.40
CA LEU A 137 3.45 -2.71 17.51
C LEU A 137 2.28 -3.35 16.75
N GLY A 138 1.07 -2.81 16.89
CA GLY A 138 -0.09 -3.33 16.19
C GLY A 138 0.02 -3.16 14.67
N SER A 139 0.52 -2.02 14.22
CA SER A 139 0.79 -1.79 12.80
C SER A 139 1.91 -2.69 12.29
N LEU A 140 2.99 -2.92 13.04
CA LEU A 140 4.06 -3.84 12.63
C LEU A 140 3.53 -5.26 12.42
N LEU A 141 2.65 -5.75 13.29
CA LEU A 141 2.03 -7.06 13.15
C LEU A 141 1.14 -7.12 11.90
N ILE A 142 0.20 -6.18 11.77
CA ILE A 142 -0.75 -6.13 10.65
C ILE A 142 -0.01 -5.91 9.32
N ALA A 143 0.97 -5.03 9.29
CA ALA A 143 1.81 -4.76 8.12
C ALA A 143 2.62 -6.00 7.73
N SER A 144 3.19 -6.72 8.69
CA SER A 144 3.96 -7.94 8.41
C SER A 144 3.07 -9.03 7.81
N VAL A 145 1.91 -9.29 8.42
CA VAL A 145 0.95 -10.29 7.92
C VAL A 145 0.39 -9.87 6.56
N GLY A 146 -0.03 -8.61 6.43
CA GLY A 146 -0.55 -8.05 5.19
C GLY A 146 0.47 -8.12 4.06
N SER A 147 1.73 -7.77 4.33
CA SER A 147 2.82 -7.85 3.36
C SER A 147 3.13 -9.31 2.96
N ALA A 148 3.21 -10.22 3.93
CA ALA A 148 3.47 -11.63 3.71
C ALA A 148 2.40 -12.32 2.86
N ILE A 149 1.12 -11.92 3.01
CA ILE A 149 0.01 -12.40 2.18
C ILE A 149 0.01 -11.71 0.80
N THR A 150 0.34 -10.43 0.73
CA THR A 150 0.32 -9.65 -0.52
C THR A 150 1.29 -10.21 -1.55
N TYR A 151 2.50 -10.58 -1.15
CA TYR A 151 3.51 -11.12 -2.06
C TYR A 151 3.04 -12.35 -2.86
N PRO A 152 2.61 -13.47 -2.24
CA PRO A 152 2.19 -14.66 -2.97
C PRO A 152 0.92 -14.42 -3.80
N VAL A 153 -0.03 -13.61 -3.29
CA VAL A 153 -1.27 -13.28 -4.02
C VAL A 153 -0.94 -12.55 -5.32
N VAL A 154 -0.14 -11.48 -5.25
CA VAL A 154 0.22 -10.67 -6.43
C VAL A 154 1.06 -11.48 -7.41
N ARG A 155 2.02 -12.26 -6.89
CA ARG A 155 2.84 -13.15 -7.71
C ARG A 155 2.01 -14.19 -8.44
N TYR A 156 1.01 -14.77 -7.79
CA TYR A 156 0.09 -15.73 -8.39
C TYR A 156 -0.79 -15.09 -9.46
N LEU A 157 -1.33 -13.89 -9.21
CA LEU A 157 -2.12 -13.14 -10.19
C LEU A 157 -1.30 -12.78 -11.44
N LEU A 158 -0.03 -12.39 -11.27
CA LEU A 158 0.86 -12.06 -12.38
C LEU A 158 1.29 -13.29 -13.19
N LYS A 159 1.51 -14.43 -12.54
CA LYS A 159 1.86 -15.70 -13.22
C LYS A 159 0.71 -16.28 -14.04
N ARG A 160 -0.54 -15.98 -13.66
CA ARG A 160 -1.75 -16.44 -14.37
C ARG A 160 -2.07 -15.66 -15.63
N ARG A 161 -1.22 -14.68 -15.99
CA ARG A 161 -1.35 -13.98 -17.26
C ARG A 161 -1.09 -14.96 -18.39
N PRO A 162 -2.05 -15.16 -19.31
CA PRO A 162 -1.72 -15.71 -20.60
C PRO A 162 -0.65 -14.79 -21.20
N SER A 163 0.50 -15.34 -21.58
CA SER A 163 1.43 -14.61 -22.44
C SER A 163 0.60 -14.06 -23.61
N PRO A 164 0.73 -12.78 -23.98
CA PRO A 164 0.19 -12.33 -25.26
C PRO A 164 0.92 -13.16 -26.30
N HIS A 165 0.27 -14.23 -26.76
CA HIS A 165 0.81 -15.08 -27.79
C HIS A 165 1.07 -14.19 -28.99
N LEU A 166 2.26 -14.39 -29.56
CA LEU A 166 2.72 -13.86 -30.83
C LEU A 166 1.71 -14.17 -31.94
N THR A 167 0.71 -13.32 -32.11
CA THR A 167 -0.03 -13.16 -33.36
C THR A 167 0.50 -11.88 -33.99
N SER A 168 1.67 -11.89 -34.62
CA SER A 168 1.75 -12.24 -36.03
C SER A 168 3.10 -12.85 -36.40
N GLY A 169 3.16 -14.18 -36.47
CA GLY A 169 4.11 -14.84 -37.35
C GLY A 169 3.73 -14.55 -38.80
N THR A 170 4.60 -13.83 -39.50
CA THR A 170 5.08 -14.14 -40.85
C THR A 170 4.17 -14.96 -41.78
N THR A 171 3.71 -14.31 -42.85
CA THR A 171 3.66 -14.95 -44.18
C THR A 171 4.68 -14.23 -45.07
N PRO A 172 5.78 -14.86 -45.53
CA PRO A 172 6.59 -14.32 -46.62
C PRO A 172 5.84 -14.43 -47.97
N PRO A 173 6.26 -13.69 -49.02
CA PRO A 173 5.39 -13.29 -50.13
C PRO A 173 5.19 -14.41 -51.18
N PRO A 174 4.10 -14.39 -51.96
CA PRO A 174 4.10 -15.03 -53.27
C PRO A 174 4.88 -14.14 -54.25
N VAL A 175 5.97 -14.69 -54.77
CA VAL A 175 6.70 -14.19 -55.94
C VAL A 175 5.79 -14.35 -57.16
N ALA A 176 5.49 -13.25 -57.85
CA ALA A 176 4.99 -13.24 -59.24
C ALA A 176 5.43 -11.94 -59.91
#